data_AF-W4GK08-F1
#
_entry.id   AF-W4GK08-F1
#
_cell.length_a   1.000
_cell.length_b   1.000
_cell.length_c   1.000
_cell.angle_alpha   90.00
_cell.angle_beta   90.00
_cell.angle_gamma   90.00
#
_symmetry.space_group_name_H-M   'P 1'
#
loop_
_entity.id
_entity.type
_entity.pdbx_description
1 polymer ?
#
loop_
_entity_poly.entity_id
_entity_poly.type
_entity_poly.pdbx_seq_one_letter_code
_entity_poly.pdbx_strand_id
1 'polypeptide(L)'
;MADDFPEENLNEDVALLRDAWANELNAPELLTFQTDLISDMVEQVQNQQSYVDEMSADVATLTEERSFTNKLYQMEIDRIKYMLASYLRLRLMKIERHTRHVLHASMDKLSPGEVDYAHSYKDLYESHCRDLLLSKLPPDHQQLDEPHMSNIFHRTKT
;
A
#
# COMPACT_ATOMS: atom_id res chain seq x y z
N MET A 1 -29.35 15.25 11.49
CA MET A 1 -28.41 16.15 10.79
C MET A 1 -27.59 15.20 9.95
N ALA A 2 -28.09 14.87 8.77
CA ALA A 2 -27.35 14.05 7.81
C ALA A 2 -26.22 14.95 7.32
N ASP A 3 -24.99 14.52 7.56
CA ASP A 3 -23.80 15.21 7.10
C ASP A 3 -23.86 15.24 5.58
N ASP A 4 -23.81 16.45 5.04
CA ASP A 4 -23.90 16.76 3.61
C ASP A 4 -22.55 16.38 3.00
N PHE A 5 -22.32 15.08 2.77
CA PHE A 5 -21.20 14.62 1.97
C PHE A 5 -21.46 15.05 0.53
N PRO A 6 -20.70 16.00 -0.04
CA PRO A 6 -20.92 16.42 -1.42
C PRO A 6 -20.61 15.25 -2.35
N GLU A 7 -21.65 14.71 -3.00
CA GLU A 7 -21.57 13.56 -3.92
C GLU A 7 -20.55 13.76 -5.08
N GLU A 8 -20.18 15.01 -5.38
CA GLU A 8 -19.15 15.35 -6.38
C GLU A 8 -17.75 14.81 -6.05
N ASN A 9 -17.41 14.63 -4.76
CA ASN A 9 -16.06 14.24 -4.34
C ASN A 9 -15.75 12.75 -4.55
N LEU A 10 -16.76 11.87 -4.47
CA LEU A 10 -16.57 10.41 -4.49
C LEU A 10 -15.99 9.89 -5.81
N ASN A 11 -16.43 10.45 -6.93
CA ASN A 11 -15.88 10.07 -8.24
C ASN A 11 -14.47 10.63 -8.46
N GLU A 12 -14.14 11.75 -7.81
CA GLU A 12 -12.81 12.34 -7.90
C GLU A 12 -11.79 11.48 -7.15
N ASP A 13 -12.08 11.06 -5.91
CA ASP A 13 -11.19 10.21 -5.12
C ASP A 13 -10.95 8.84 -5.80
N VAL A 14 -11.98 8.26 -6.42
CA VAL A 14 -11.83 7.00 -7.19
C VAL A 14 -10.93 7.21 -8.41
N ALA A 15 -11.03 8.34 -9.10
CA ALA A 15 -10.15 8.68 -10.21
C ALA A 15 -8.71 8.92 -9.75
N LEU A 16 -8.52 9.62 -8.63
CA LEU A 16 -7.21 9.84 -8.01
C LEU A 16 -6.57 8.51 -7.55
N LEU A 17 -7.37 7.61 -6.97
CA LEU A 17 -6.90 6.27 -6.59
C LEU A 17 -6.47 5.46 -7.80
N ARG A 18 -7.25 5.51 -8.89
CA ARG A 18 -6.89 4.85 -10.15
C ARG A 18 -5.56 5.37 -10.68
N ASP A 19 -5.37 6.68 -10.67
CA ASP A 19 -4.15 7.31 -11.17
C ASP A 19 -2.94 6.99 -10.27
N ALA A 20 -3.10 7.05 -8.94
CA ALA A 20 -2.09 6.62 -7.98
C ALA A 20 -1.70 5.14 -8.16
N TRP A 21 -2.69 4.26 -8.33
CA TRP A 21 -2.48 2.84 -8.59
C TRP A 21 -1.74 2.59 -9.91
N ALA A 22 -2.16 3.24 -11.00
CA ALA A 22 -1.51 3.12 -12.29
C ALA A 22 -0.07 3.65 -12.26
N ASN A 23 0.17 4.77 -11.58
CA ASN A 23 1.51 5.33 -11.44
C ASN A 23 2.41 4.40 -10.64
N GLU A 24 1.93 3.87 -9.51
CA GLU A 24 2.70 2.92 -8.71
C GLU A 24 2.99 1.63 -9.47
N LEU A 25 2.03 1.11 -10.26
CA LEU A 25 2.23 -0.08 -11.09
C LEU A 25 3.34 0.10 -12.14
N ASN A 26 3.42 1.28 -12.76
CA ASN A 26 4.32 1.54 -13.88
C ASN A 26 5.66 2.17 -13.47
N ALA A 27 5.76 2.75 -12.27
CA ALA A 27 7.00 3.33 -11.78
C ALA A 27 8.02 2.23 -11.38
N PRO A 28 9.30 2.35 -11.78
CA PRO A 28 10.33 1.42 -11.34
C PRO A 28 10.73 1.62 -9.87
N GLU A 29 10.56 2.84 -9.36
CA GLU A 29 10.85 3.24 -7.99
C GLU A 29 9.58 3.39 -7.15
N LEU A 30 9.75 3.45 -5.82
CA LEU A 30 8.66 3.68 -4.88
C LEU A 30 8.26 5.16 -4.91
N LEU A 31 6.97 5.42 -5.11
CA LEU A 31 6.40 6.77 -5.07
C LEU A 31 6.01 7.18 -3.65
N THR A 32 5.69 8.45 -3.43
CA THR A 32 5.18 8.93 -2.14
C THR A 32 3.86 8.25 -1.79
N PHE A 33 3.71 7.78 -0.55
CA PHE A 33 2.45 7.20 -0.08
C PHE A 33 1.36 8.28 -0.02
N GLN A 34 0.24 8.01 -0.68
CA GLN A 34 -0.92 8.91 -0.71
C GLN A 34 -1.78 8.73 0.56
N THR A 35 -1.28 9.16 1.73
CA THR A 35 -1.90 8.87 3.05
C THR A 35 -3.37 9.24 3.12
N ASP A 36 -3.69 10.50 2.83
CA ASP A 36 -5.03 11.05 3.00
C ASP A 36 -6.01 10.34 2.06
N LEU A 37 -5.68 10.27 0.77
CA LEU A 37 -6.48 9.56 -0.24
C LEU A 37 -6.76 8.09 0.14
N ILE A 38 -5.75 7.35 0.60
CA ILE A 38 -5.95 5.94 0.95
C ILE A 38 -6.79 5.80 2.22
N SER A 39 -6.59 6.68 3.20
CA SER A 39 -7.41 6.71 4.42
C SER A 39 -8.88 6.96 4.09
N ASP A 40 -9.14 8.00 3.30
CA ASP A 40 -10.49 8.42 2.91
C ASP A 40 -11.18 7.33 2.09
N MET A 41 -10.48 6.74 1.10
CA MET A 41 -11.03 5.65 0.30
C MET A 41 -11.36 4.40 1.12
N VAL A 42 -10.55 4.06 2.13
CA VAL A 42 -10.83 2.93 3.02
C VAL A 42 -12.08 3.20 3.86
N GLU A 43 -12.21 4.39 4.43
CA GLU A 43 -13.38 4.78 5.22
C GLU A 43 -14.65 4.79 4.35
N GLN A 44 -14.60 5.41 3.17
CA GLN A 44 -15.73 5.46 2.24
C GLN A 44 -16.19 4.07 1.82
N VAL A 45 -15.26 3.16 1.51
CA VAL A 45 -15.58 1.77 1.15
C VAL A 45 -16.23 1.03 2.32
N GLN A 46 -15.79 1.27 3.56
CA GLN A 46 -16.39 0.67 4.75
C GLN A 46 -17.82 1.19 4.98
N ASN A 47 -18.03 2.50 4.84
CA ASN A 47 -19.34 3.13 4.98
C ASN A 47 -20.33 2.62 3.92
N GLN A 48 -19.90 2.53 2.65
CA GLN A 48 -20.72 1.98 1.58
C GLN A 48 -21.03 0.48 1.78
N GLN A 49 -20.07 -0.30 2.26
CA GLN A 49 -20.33 -1.71 2.58
C GLN A 49 -21.38 -1.85 3.67
N SER A 50 -21.29 -1.06 4.76
CA SER A 50 -22.28 -1.07 5.83
C SER A 50 -23.68 -0.74 5.30
N TYR A 51 -23.79 0.28 4.44
CA TYR A 51 -25.05 0.66 3.82
C TYR A 51 -25.65 -0.47 2.96
N VAL A 52 -24.84 -1.12 2.11
CA VAL A 52 -25.28 -2.26 1.28
C VAL A 52 -25.71 -3.45 2.13
N ASP A 53 -25.01 -3.72 3.23
CA ASP A 53 -25.33 -4.81 4.15
C ASP A 53 -26.66 -4.56 4.88
N GLU A 54 -26.89 -3.33 5.35
CA GLU A 54 -28.16 -2.90 5.96
C GLU A 54 -29.34 -3.01 4.99
N MET A 55 -29.18 -2.51 3.76
CA MET A 55 -30.20 -2.63 2.72
C MET A 55 -30.52 -4.08 2.36
N SER A 56 -29.52 -4.96 2.45
CA SER A 56 -29.68 -6.38 2.13
C SER A 56 -30.36 -7.15 3.28
N ALA A 57 -30.25 -6.66 4.52
CA ALA A 57 -30.90 -7.24 5.69
C ALA A 57 -32.41 -6.87 5.80
N ASP A 58 -32.84 -5.76 5.23
CA ASP A 58 -34.25 -5.31 5.26
C ASP A 58 -35.13 -6.05 4.23
N VAL A 59 -35.44 -7.31 4.54
CA VAL A 59 -36.23 -8.21 3.68
C VAL A 59 -37.63 -7.67 3.39
N ALA A 60 -38.20 -6.82 4.25
CA ALA A 60 -39.52 -6.25 4.06
C ALA A 60 -39.58 -5.28 2.88
N THR A 61 -38.44 -4.68 2.51
CA THR A 61 -38.36 -3.69 1.43
C THR A 61 -37.57 -4.16 0.22
N LEU A 62 -37.15 -5.44 0.20
CA LEU A 62 -36.43 -6.07 -0.92
C LEU A 62 -37.36 -6.32 -2.11
N THR A 63 -37.28 -5.43 -3.10
CA THR A 63 -37.81 -5.65 -4.46
C THR A 63 -36.72 -6.20 -5.38
N GLU A 64 -37.10 -6.79 -6.52
CA GLU A 64 -36.12 -7.25 -7.53
C GLU A 64 -35.22 -6.10 -8.02
N GLU A 65 -35.78 -4.91 -8.22
CA GLU A 65 -35.04 -3.70 -8.62
C GLU A 65 -34.00 -3.28 -7.55
N ARG A 66 -34.37 -3.33 -6.27
CA ARG A 66 -33.44 -3.04 -5.17
C ARG A 66 -32.37 -4.12 -5.04
N SER A 67 -32.73 -5.39 -5.22
CA SER A 67 -31.75 -6.48 -5.23
C SER A 67 -30.73 -6.33 -6.37
N PHE A 68 -31.19 -5.93 -7.56
CA PHE A 68 -30.30 -5.62 -8.68
C PHE A 68 -29.38 -4.43 -8.36
N THR A 69 -29.93 -3.36 -7.80
CA THR A 69 -29.16 -2.16 -7.41
C THR A 69 -28.10 -2.48 -6.36
N ASN A 70 -28.44 -3.27 -5.32
CA ASN A 70 -27.47 -3.71 -4.30
C ASN A 70 -26.32 -4.52 -4.92
N LYS A 71 -26.61 -5.37 -5.92
CA LYS A 71 -25.55 -6.11 -6.64
C LYS A 71 -24.62 -5.16 -7.41
N LEU A 72 -25.15 -4.10 -8.00
CA LEU A 72 -24.31 -3.08 -8.67
C LEU A 72 -23.38 -2.39 -7.67
N TYR A 73 -23.90 -1.97 -6.51
CA TYR A 73 -23.08 -1.38 -5.46
C TYR A 73 -22.02 -2.35 -4.94
N GLN A 74 -22.38 -3.61 -4.70
CA GLN A 74 -21.41 -4.62 -4.24
C GLN A 74 -20.27 -4.82 -5.27
N MET A 75 -20.60 -4.90 -6.56
CA MET A 75 -19.56 -5.02 -7.62
C MET A 75 -18.63 -3.81 -7.65
N GLU A 76 -19.16 -2.61 -7.43
CA GLU A 76 -18.37 -1.38 -7.37
C GLU A 76 -17.40 -1.40 -6.18
N ILE A 77 -17.92 -1.72 -5.00
CA ILE A 77 -17.14 -1.87 -3.76
C ILE A 77 -16.02 -2.88 -3.95
N ASP A 78 -16.31 -4.04 -4.55
CA ASP A 78 -15.32 -5.09 -4.78
C ASP A 78 -14.22 -4.63 -5.75
N ARG A 79 -14.57 -3.84 -6.77
CA ARG A 79 -13.59 -3.26 -7.70
C ARG A 79 -12.66 -2.29 -6.98
N ILE A 80 -13.20 -1.41 -6.13
CA ILE A 80 -12.40 -0.43 -5.38
C ILE A 80 -11.50 -1.15 -4.35
N LYS A 81 -12.03 -2.14 -3.61
CA LYS A 81 -11.25 -2.99 -2.70
C LYS A 81 -10.10 -3.69 -3.41
N TYR A 82 -10.35 -4.22 -4.60
CA TYR A 82 -9.31 -4.82 -5.43
C TYR A 82 -8.21 -3.80 -5.76
N MET A 83 -8.58 -2.59 -6.21
CA MET A 83 -7.63 -1.54 -6.57
C MET A 83 -6.78 -1.08 -5.38
N LEU A 84 -7.39 -0.81 -4.22
CA LEU A 84 -6.69 -0.50 -2.97
C LEU A 84 -5.69 -1.60 -2.59
N ALA A 85 -6.16 -2.85 -2.57
CA ALA A 85 -5.32 -3.97 -2.19
C ALA A 85 -4.21 -4.24 -3.23
N SER A 86 -4.43 -3.96 -4.51
CA SER A 86 -3.42 -4.04 -5.56
C SER A 86 -2.34 -2.96 -5.38
N TYR A 87 -2.74 -1.71 -5.14
CA TYR A 87 -1.83 -0.60 -4.84
C TYR A 87 -0.92 -0.92 -3.64
N LEU A 88 -1.51 -1.34 -2.51
CA LEU A 88 -0.73 -1.67 -1.31
C LEU A 88 0.24 -2.84 -1.54
N ARG A 89 -0.19 -3.89 -2.25
CA ARG A 89 0.69 -5.04 -2.57
C ARG A 89 1.86 -4.64 -3.47
N LEU A 90 1.62 -3.81 -4.48
CA LEU A 90 2.69 -3.32 -5.37
C LEU A 90 3.76 -2.58 -4.59
N ARG A 91 3.35 -1.74 -3.63
CA ARG A 91 4.27 -0.99 -2.77
C ARG A 91 5.07 -1.92 -1.86
N LEU A 92 4.43 -2.88 -1.19
CA LEU A 92 5.13 -3.88 -0.38
C LEU A 92 6.17 -4.66 -1.21
N MET A 93 5.83 -5.08 -2.43
CA MET A 93 6.78 -5.76 -3.31
C MET A 93 8.00 -4.90 -3.65
N LYS A 94 7.82 -3.59 -3.87
CA LYS A 94 8.93 -2.66 -4.14
C LYS A 94 9.78 -2.42 -2.89
N ILE A 95 9.13 -2.29 -1.72
CA ILE A 95 9.81 -2.19 -0.43
C ILE A 95 10.69 -3.41 -0.21
N GLU A 96 10.14 -4.62 -0.33
CA GLU A 96 10.90 -5.86 -0.13
C GLU A 96 12.12 -5.95 -1.03
N ARG A 97 11.95 -5.67 -2.33
CA ARG A 97 13.03 -5.73 -3.32
C ARG A 97 14.19 -4.80 -2.99
N HIS A 98 13.92 -3.65 -2.38
CA HIS A 98 14.90 -2.60 -2.13
C HIS A 98 14.97 -2.18 -0.64
N THR A 99 14.65 -3.08 0.28
CA THR A 99 14.35 -2.78 1.70
C THR A 99 15.40 -1.87 2.35
N ARG A 100 16.70 -2.21 2.25
CA ARG A 100 17.78 -1.40 2.85
C ARG A 100 17.87 0.00 2.27
N HIS A 101 17.75 0.13 0.95
CA HIS A 101 17.81 1.42 0.28
C HIS A 101 16.62 2.29 0.68
N VAL A 102 15.42 1.69 0.72
CA VAL A 102 14.19 2.36 1.11
C VAL A 102 14.29 2.88 2.55
N LEU A 103 14.73 2.05 3.50
CA LEU A 103 14.93 2.43 4.90
C LEU A 103 16.03 3.48 5.11
N HIS A 104 16.94 3.68 4.16
CA HIS A 104 18.00 4.69 4.29
C HIS A 104 17.66 6.00 3.57
N ALA A 105 17.02 5.94 2.40
CA ALA A 105 16.93 7.05 1.47
C ALA A 105 15.49 7.42 1.05
N SER A 106 14.47 6.68 1.46
CA SER A 106 13.09 6.91 1.02
C SER A 106 12.04 6.65 2.10
N MET A 107 12.42 6.71 3.38
CA MET A 107 11.49 6.52 4.50
C MET A 107 10.35 7.54 4.50
N ASP A 108 10.60 8.75 3.99
CA ASP A 108 9.63 9.82 3.82
C ASP A 108 8.48 9.48 2.85
N LYS A 109 8.70 8.48 1.98
CA LYS A 109 7.71 8.01 1.01
C LYS A 109 6.81 6.89 1.54
N LEU A 110 7.05 6.39 2.75
CA LEU A 110 6.33 5.24 3.32
C LEU A 110 5.20 5.68 4.23
N SER A 111 4.14 4.87 4.29
CA SER A 111 3.20 4.95 5.40
C SER A 111 3.83 4.44 6.70
N PRO A 112 3.31 4.79 7.89
CA PRO A 112 3.80 4.24 9.16
C PRO A 112 3.79 2.69 9.18
N GLY A 113 2.72 2.06 8.68
CA GLY A 113 2.65 0.60 8.61
C GLY A 113 3.67 -0.01 7.63
N GLU A 114 4.01 0.69 6.55
CA GLU A 114 5.08 0.28 5.63
C GLU A 114 6.46 0.37 6.28
N VAL A 115 6.71 1.37 7.14
CA VAL A 115 7.96 1.49 7.90
C VAL A 115 8.13 0.30 8.85
N ASP A 116 7.10 -0.01 9.63
CA ASP A 116 7.11 -1.15 10.55
C ASP A 116 7.32 -2.49 9.80
N TYR A 117 6.66 -2.63 8.65
CA TYR A 117 6.84 -3.78 7.78
C TYR A 117 8.28 -3.89 7.27
N ALA A 118 8.84 -2.79 6.75
CA ALA A 118 10.18 -2.77 6.18
C ALA A 118 11.25 -3.14 7.22
N HIS A 119 11.14 -2.63 8.45
CA HIS A 119 12.04 -3.01 9.54
C HIS A 119 11.92 -4.49 9.89
N SER A 120 10.68 -4.98 10.05
CA SER A 120 10.43 -6.39 10.37
C SER A 120 10.96 -7.33 9.29
N TYR A 121 10.77 -6.98 8.02
CA TYR A 121 11.28 -7.73 6.88
C TYR A 121 12.80 -7.72 6.81
N LYS A 122 13.45 -6.56 7.05
CA LYS A 122 14.91 -6.44 7.11
C LYS A 122 15.48 -7.39 8.16
N ASP A 123 14.97 -7.35 9.38
CA ASP A 123 15.48 -8.16 10.49
C ASP A 123 15.29 -9.66 10.24
N LEU A 124 14.12 -10.04 9.70
CA LEU A 124 13.84 -11.42 9.29
C LEU A 124 14.83 -11.90 8.22
N TYR A 125 15.06 -11.10 7.18
CA TYR A 125 15.96 -11.45 6.09
C TYR A 125 17.41 -11.56 6.57
N GLU A 126 17.87 -10.62 7.41
CA GLU A 126 19.21 -10.60 7.96
C GLU A 126 19.47 -11.80 8.89
N SER A 127 18.51 -12.15 9.75
CA SER A 127 18.58 -13.36 10.57
C SER A 127 18.67 -14.61 9.70
N HIS A 128 17.80 -14.71 8.68
CA HIS A 128 17.80 -15.87 7.78
C HIS A 128 19.14 -16.05 7.06
N CYS A 129 19.70 -14.97 6.50
CA CYS A 129 21.01 -15.02 5.86
C CYS A 129 22.13 -15.39 6.86
N ARG A 130 22.06 -14.86 8.08
CA ARG A 130 23.03 -15.16 9.15
C ARG A 130 23.05 -16.64 9.52
N ASP A 131 21.87 -17.21 9.71
CA ASP A 131 21.71 -18.61 10.11
C ASP A 131 22.10 -19.56 8.97
N LEU A 132 21.74 -19.22 7.74
CA LEU A 132 21.99 -20.07 6.58
C LEU A 132 23.48 -20.09 6.19
N LEU A 133 24.09 -18.91 6.05
CA LEU A 133 25.39 -18.75 5.40
C LEU A 133 26.37 -17.85 6.16
N LEU A 134 25.97 -16.64 6.57
CA LEU A 134 26.95 -15.63 6.98
C LEU A 134 27.74 -16.02 8.24
N SER A 135 27.11 -16.73 9.18
CA SER A 135 27.80 -17.26 10.37
C SER A 135 28.94 -18.24 10.05
N LYS A 136 28.96 -18.81 8.84
CA LYS A 136 29.98 -19.77 8.37
C LYS A 136 31.10 -19.10 7.57
N LEU A 137 30.95 -17.82 7.23
CA LEU A 137 31.95 -17.06 6.49
C LEU A 137 33.02 -16.48 7.44
N PRO A 138 34.21 -16.12 6.93
CA PRO A 138 35.19 -15.36 7.70
C PRO A 138 34.58 -14.06 8.28
N PRO A 139 35.06 -13.55 9.42
CA PRO A 139 34.48 -12.40 10.13
C PRO A 139 34.21 -11.17 9.22
N ASP A 140 35.12 -10.90 8.28
CA ASP A 140 35.05 -9.75 7.38
C ASP A 140 33.90 -9.84 6.35
N HIS A 141 33.29 -11.02 6.20
CA HIS A 141 32.20 -11.29 5.23
C HIS A 141 30.89 -11.70 5.91
N GLN A 142 30.74 -11.47 7.22
CA GLN A 142 29.52 -11.85 7.95
C GLN A 142 28.44 -10.77 7.97
N GLN A 143 28.70 -9.61 7.34
CA GLN A 143 27.76 -8.50 7.20
C GLN A 143 27.21 -8.46 5.77
N LEU A 144 25.99 -7.95 5.61
CA LEU A 144 25.33 -7.82 4.30
C LEU A 144 25.51 -6.43 3.70
N ASP A 145 26.24 -5.60 4.41
CA ASP A 145 26.38 -4.18 4.24
C ASP A 145 27.87 -3.85 4.30
N GLU A 146 28.42 -3.34 3.20
CA GLU A 146 29.78 -2.82 3.15
C GLU A 146 29.74 -1.29 3.25
N PRO A 147 30.43 -0.67 4.24
CA PRO A 147 30.48 0.79 4.38
C PRO A 147 31.17 1.49 3.21
N HIS A 148 31.88 0.77 2.33
CA HIS A 148 32.63 1.36 1.22
C HIS A 148 31.74 1.72 0.01
N MET A 149 30.56 1.12 -0.17
CA MET A 149 29.72 1.43 -1.35
C MET A 149 29.07 2.82 -1.31
N SER A 150 28.92 3.42 -0.13
CA SER A 150 28.35 4.77 0.04
C SER A 150 29.33 5.91 -0.31
N ASN A 151 30.64 5.64 -0.26
CA ASN A 151 31.70 6.65 -0.43
C ASN A 151 32.23 6.80 -1.86
N ILE A 152 31.83 5.94 -2.80
CA ILE A 152 32.32 5.98 -4.19
C ILE A 152 31.72 7.18 -4.96
N PHE A 153 30.50 7.60 -4.63
CA PHE A 153 29.81 8.70 -5.33
C PHE A 153 30.27 10.10 -4.92
N HIS A 154 31.08 10.23 -3.87
CA HIS A 154 31.54 11.53 -3.34
C HIS A 154 32.94 11.94 -3.82
N ARG A 155 33.59 11.12 -4.67
CA ARG A 155 34.99 11.32 -5.10
C ARG A 155 35.13 11.79 -6.55
N THR A 156 34.38 12.81 -6.97
CA THR A 156 34.65 13.54 -8.23
C THR A 156 34.30 15.03 -8.12
N LYS A 157 35.06 15.77 -7.31
CA LYS A 157 35.30 17.21 -7.56
C LYS A 157 36.75 17.51 -7.22
N THR A 158 37.59 17.47 -8.26
CA THR A 158 38.89 18.14 -8.30
C THR A 158 38.82 19.17 -9.42
#